data_AF-A0A832WCR8-F1
#
_entry.id   AF-A0A832WCR8-F1
#
_cell.length_a   1.000
_cell.length_b   1.000
_cell.length_c   1.000
_cell.angle_alpha   90.00
_cell.angle_beta   90.00
_cell.angle_gamma   90.00
#
_symmetry.space_group_name_H-M   'P 1'
#
loop_
_entity.id
_entity.type
_entity.pdbx_description
1 polymer ?
#
loop_
_entity_poly.entity_id
_entity_poly.type
_entity_poly.pdbx_seq_one_letter_code
_entity_poly.pdbx_strand_id
1 'polypeptide(L)'
;MKIILGLLVLSFLISPIAFAQQDTKFGQNAIQQVSIEISDNGDAHVTHQVKGDIENTQHIPYITSNFSNLGVTDSKGSPIQYAEAGGKTPGIVIFPTKTDTLIKYDIPSAVKLKDGLWTWDYYYLADSAFYLPENVKLFYANNNLVQLKEEKGFDCHGCQIKLEYELKPTFVTQKIKWEDKSFDIQTLTLIDMQKIKLDQGNKSLSFDVTQPNKHITLIIPKELLGNPYDVYLNGNLIKKQEHIDVKDNVWLHIIPNQKGTIRIQGVTVVPEFPLASVLVLSASMITVLYLTRLSHR
;
A
#
# COMPACT_ATOMS: atom_id res chain seq x y z
N MET A 1 -27.29 66.74 34.11
CA MET A 1 -28.09 65.50 34.16
C MET A 1 -28.45 65.13 32.73
N LYS A 2 -28.06 63.91 32.31
CA LYS A 2 -28.48 63.16 31.10
C LYS A 2 -27.87 63.67 29.77
N ILE A 3 -26.76 63.08 29.32
CA ILE A 3 -26.71 61.92 28.40
C ILE A 3 -27.49 62.29 27.13
N ILE A 4 -26.85 62.63 26.01
CA ILE A 4 -26.46 61.65 24.98
C ILE A 4 -25.13 62.11 24.34
N LEU A 5 -24.03 61.58 24.88
CA LEU A 5 -22.75 61.45 24.21
C LEU A 5 -22.69 59.98 23.80
N GLY A 6 -22.95 59.67 22.53
CA GLY A 6 -22.88 58.29 22.06
C GLY A 6 -23.72 58.03 20.83
N LEU A 7 -23.31 58.57 19.67
CA LEU A 7 -23.63 58.02 18.35
C LEU A 7 -22.95 58.81 17.23
N LEU A 8 -21.61 58.85 17.20
CA LEU A 8 -20.89 59.32 16.01
C LEU A 8 -19.41 58.91 15.97
N VAL A 9 -19.09 57.67 16.32
CA VAL A 9 -17.82 57.01 15.92
C VAL A 9 -18.09 55.52 15.73
N LEU A 10 -18.81 55.16 14.67
CA LEU A 10 -18.86 53.76 14.20
C LEU A 10 -19.17 53.70 12.69
N SER A 11 -18.45 54.49 11.90
CA SER A 11 -18.59 54.53 10.44
C SER A 11 -17.24 54.35 9.74
N PHE A 12 -16.39 53.44 10.23
CA PHE A 12 -15.10 53.11 9.60
C PHE A 12 -14.66 51.65 9.78
N LEU A 13 -15.59 50.69 9.78
CA LEU A 13 -15.25 49.26 9.63
C LEU A 13 -16.29 48.54 8.75
N ILE A 14 -16.52 49.06 7.55
CA ILE A 14 -17.01 48.23 6.45
C ILE A 14 -15.84 48.15 5.46
N SER A 15 -14.82 47.37 5.81
CA SER A 15 -13.97 46.82 4.76
C SER A 15 -14.90 46.11 3.77
N PRO A 16 -14.72 46.23 2.45
CA PRO A 16 -15.31 45.24 1.56
C PRO A 16 -14.82 43.91 2.13
N ILE A 17 -15.74 43.09 2.62
CA ILE A 17 -15.46 41.71 2.95
C ILE A 17 -14.88 41.20 1.63
N ALA A 18 -13.55 41.06 1.59
CA ALA A 18 -12.92 40.34 0.53
C ALA A 18 -13.70 39.03 0.51
N PHE A 19 -14.45 38.79 -0.57
CA PHE A 19 -14.81 37.44 -0.92
C PHE A 19 -13.47 36.73 -0.94
N ALA A 20 -13.12 36.11 0.19
CA ALA A 20 -12.15 35.04 0.21
C ALA A 20 -12.59 34.19 -0.97
N GLN A 21 -11.72 34.08 -1.97
CA GLN A 21 -11.92 33.18 -3.10
C GLN A 21 -12.06 31.79 -2.49
N GLN A 22 -13.29 31.48 -2.07
CA GLN A 22 -13.73 30.17 -1.67
C GLN A 22 -13.39 29.31 -2.87
N ASP A 23 -12.55 28.30 -2.68
CA ASP A 23 -12.05 27.45 -3.75
C ASP A 23 -13.22 26.97 -4.62
N THR A 24 -13.53 27.69 -5.70
CA THR A 24 -14.72 27.47 -6.51
C THR A 24 -14.45 26.26 -7.37
N LYS A 25 -14.72 25.08 -6.82
CA LYS A 25 -14.87 23.86 -7.62
C LYS A 25 -16.16 23.99 -8.42
N PHE A 26 -16.08 23.82 -9.73
CA PHE A 26 -17.25 23.90 -10.60
C PHE A 26 -17.91 22.52 -10.68
N GLY A 27 -19.02 22.34 -9.95
CA GLY A 27 -19.70 21.06 -9.82
C GLY A 27 -19.24 20.24 -8.60
N GLN A 28 -19.95 19.14 -8.34
CA GLN A 28 -19.61 18.19 -7.27
C GLN A 28 -18.55 17.19 -7.73
N ASN A 29 -17.83 16.56 -6.80
CA ASN A 29 -16.92 15.48 -7.17
C ASN A 29 -17.69 14.32 -7.81
N ALA A 30 -17.18 13.81 -8.92
CA ALA A 30 -17.82 12.71 -9.62
C ALA A 30 -17.65 11.37 -8.88
N ILE A 31 -18.69 10.53 -8.93
CA ILE A 31 -18.59 9.11 -8.54
C ILE A 31 -18.00 8.35 -9.72
N GLN A 32 -16.83 7.75 -9.52
CA GLN A 32 -16.05 7.17 -10.61
C GLN A 32 -15.22 5.96 -10.15
N GLN A 33 -14.92 5.10 -11.11
CA GLN A 33 -13.87 4.07 -11.00
C GLN A 33 -12.77 4.41 -12.01
N VAL A 34 -11.51 4.30 -11.58
CA VAL A 34 -10.36 4.57 -12.43
C VAL A 34 -9.69 3.25 -12.79
N SER A 35 -9.34 3.07 -14.05
CA SER A 35 -8.47 2.00 -14.54
C SER A 35 -7.16 2.60 -15.02
N ILE A 36 -6.04 2.01 -14.61
CA ILE A 36 -4.69 2.46 -14.94
C ILE A 36 -3.91 1.28 -15.50
N GLU A 37 -3.60 1.32 -16.78
CA GLU A 37 -2.79 0.30 -17.45
C GLU A 37 -1.38 0.85 -17.66
N ILE A 38 -0.40 0.26 -16.99
CA ILE A 38 1.00 0.70 -17.06
C ILE A 38 1.75 -0.16 -18.08
N SER A 39 2.44 0.47 -19.03
CA SER A 39 3.25 -0.20 -20.05
C SER A 39 4.69 -0.44 -19.60
N ASP A 40 5.40 -1.31 -20.31
CA ASP A 40 6.81 -1.66 -20.04
C ASP A 40 7.77 -0.46 -20.08
N ASN A 41 7.42 0.59 -20.84
CA ASN A 41 8.22 1.83 -20.94
C ASN A 41 7.89 2.86 -19.85
N GLY A 42 6.91 2.56 -18.99
CA GLY A 42 6.52 3.37 -17.85
C GLY A 42 5.48 4.45 -18.12
N ASP A 43 4.87 4.47 -19.31
CA ASP A 43 3.68 5.26 -19.58
C ASP A 43 2.45 4.59 -18.95
N ALA A 44 1.38 5.35 -18.74
CA ALA A 44 0.12 4.81 -18.26
C ALA A 44 -1.06 5.27 -19.11
N HIS A 45 -1.92 4.32 -19.50
CA HIS A 45 -3.24 4.62 -20.06
C HIS A 45 -4.26 4.68 -18.93
N VAL A 46 -4.94 5.81 -18.81
CA VAL A 46 -5.93 6.05 -17.77
C VAL A 46 -7.32 6.05 -18.38
N THR A 47 -8.25 5.30 -17.76
CA THR A 47 -9.67 5.39 -18.05
C THR A 47 -10.44 5.71 -16.78
N HIS A 48 -11.16 6.83 -16.75
CA HIS A 48 -12.18 7.11 -15.75
C HIS A 48 -13.53 6.63 -16.29
N GLN A 49 -14.22 5.78 -15.54
CA GLN A 49 -15.63 5.49 -15.74
C GLN A 49 -16.44 6.30 -14.74
N VAL A 50 -17.14 7.31 -15.22
CA VAL A 50 -17.91 8.26 -14.41
C VAL A 50 -19.39 7.95 -14.56
N LYS A 51 -20.09 7.80 -13.43
CA LYS A 51 -21.52 7.55 -13.44
C LYS A 51 -22.30 8.77 -13.94
N GLY A 52 -23.30 8.58 -14.78
CA GLY A 52 -24.20 9.66 -15.20
C GLY A 52 -24.96 10.28 -14.02
N ASP A 53 -25.14 11.61 -14.04
CA ASP A 53 -25.94 12.38 -13.09
C ASP A 53 -26.77 13.42 -13.85
N ILE A 54 -28.10 13.33 -13.76
CA ILE A 54 -29.02 14.20 -14.50
C ILE A 54 -29.30 15.54 -13.82
N GLU A 55 -28.93 15.67 -12.55
CA GLU A 55 -29.26 16.84 -11.72
C GLU A 55 -28.04 17.73 -11.54
N ASN A 56 -26.85 17.13 -11.43
CA ASN A 56 -25.65 17.83 -11.04
C ASN A 56 -24.56 17.81 -12.11
N THR A 57 -23.84 18.92 -12.19
CA THR A 57 -22.55 18.98 -12.89
C THR A 57 -21.49 18.27 -12.05
N GLN A 58 -20.66 17.45 -12.70
CA GLN A 58 -19.64 16.64 -12.05
C GLN A 58 -18.23 17.09 -12.43
N HIS A 59 -17.35 17.21 -11.45
CA HIS A 59 -15.94 17.58 -11.60
C HIS A 59 -15.04 16.36 -11.37
N ILE A 60 -14.13 16.14 -12.32
CA ILE A 60 -13.14 15.06 -12.33
C ILE A 60 -11.76 15.71 -12.42
N PRO A 61 -11.00 15.80 -11.31
CA PRO A 61 -9.63 16.30 -11.35
C PRO A 61 -8.76 15.40 -12.25
N TYR A 62 -7.80 15.99 -12.95
CA TYR A 62 -6.77 15.17 -13.59
C TYR A 62 -5.87 14.54 -12.54
N ILE A 63 -5.38 13.32 -12.80
CA ILE A 63 -4.34 12.67 -11.97
C ILE A 63 -3.04 13.51 -12.02
N THR A 64 -2.73 14.10 -13.17
CA THR A 64 -1.56 14.95 -13.40
C THR A 64 -1.86 15.95 -14.51
N SER A 65 -1.14 17.07 -14.55
CA SER A 65 -1.24 18.05 -15.64
C SER A 65 -0.48 17.63 -16.92
N ASN A 66 0.39 16.62 -16.82
CA ASN A 66 1.15 16.11 -17.95
C ASN A 66 0.48 14.86 -18.52
N PHE A 67 -0.40 15.04 -19.50
CA PHE A 67 -1.08 13.97 -20.21
C PHE A 67 -1.25 14.31 -21.70
N SER A 68 -1.59 13.31 -22.50
CA SER A 68 -1.91 13.43 -23.92
C SER A 68 -3.12 12.56 -24.30
N ASN A 69 -3.58 12.68 -25.55
CA ASN A 69 -4.61 11.82 -26.12
C ASN A 69 -5.94 11.79 -25.34
N LEU A 70 -6.38 12.96 -24.86
CA LEU A 70 -7.66 13.08 -24.17
C LEU A 70 -8.84 12.72 -25.08
N GLY A 71 -9.63 11.75 -24.64
CA GLY A 71 -10.92 11.38 -25.23
C GLY A 71 -12.02 11.37 -24.17
N VAL A 72 -13.17 11.95 -24.50
CA VAL A 72 -14.34 11.99 -23.61
C VAL A 72 -15.57 11.54 -24.40
N THR A 73 -16.12 10.38 -24.05
CA THR A 73 -17.26 9.79 -24.74
C THR A 73 -18.27 9.19 -23.76
N ASP A 74 -19.46 8.87 -24.24
CA ASP A 74 -20.36 7.96 -23.53
C ASP A 74 -19.88 6.50 -23.66
N SER A 75 -20.61 5.58 -23.02
CA SER A 75 -20.36 4.13 -23.08
C SER A 75 -20.51 3.50 -24.48
N LYS A 76 -21.08 4.22 -25.46
CA LYS A 76 -21.22 3.80 -26.86
C LYS A 76 -20.17 4.42 -27.79
N GLY A 77 -19.29 5.26 -27.25
CA GLY A 77 -18.27 5.99 -28.02
C GLY A 77 -18.78 7.28 -28.66
N SER A 78 -19.99 7.75 -28.32
CA SER A 78 -20.50 9.04 -28.79
C SER A 78 -19.85 10.17 -28.01
N PRO A 79 -19.47 11.29 -28.65
CA PRO A 79 -19.01 12.48 -27.95
C PRO A 79 -20.09 13.01 -26.99
N ILE A 80 -19.68 13.51 -25.83
CA ILE A 80 -20.56 14.19 -24.88
C ILE A 80 -20.12 15.64 -24.65
N GLN A 81 -21.01 16.46 -24.10
CA GLN A 81 -20.67 17.83 -23.75
C GLN A 81 -19.88 17.87 -22.44
N TYR A 82 -18.71 18.48 -22.48
CA TYR A 82 -17.87 18.71 -21.31
C TYR A 82 -17.15 20.06 -21.41
N ALA A 83 -16.54 20.49 -20.32
CA ALA A 83 -15.61 21.61 -20.29
C ALA A 83 -14.33 21.21 -19.53
N GLU A 84 -13.21 21.86 -19.85
CA GLU A 84 -11.99 21.75 -19.06
C GLU A 84 -11.95 22.86 -18.00
N ALA A 85 -11.85 22.46 -16.73
CA ALA A 85 -11.66 23.37 -15.62
C ALA A 85 -10.16 23.61 -15.40
N GLY A 86 -9.76 24.87 -15.33
CA GLY A 86 -8.42 25.28 -14.89
C GLY A 86 -8.37 25.63 -13.40
N GLY A 87 -7.30 26.32 -12.99
CA GLY A 87 -7.15 26.83 -11.62
C GLY A 87 -6.46 25.85 -10.67
N LYS A 88 -6.85 25.86 -9.38
CA LYS A 88 -6.18 25.08 -8.32
C LYS A 88 -6.39 23.57 -8.46
N THR A 89 -7.54 23.16 -8.98
CA THR A 89 -7.88 21.75 -9.23
C THR A 89 -8.27 21.60 -10.69
N PRO A 90 -7.29 21.54 -11.61
CA PRO A 90 -7.59 21.37 -13.02
C PRO A 90 -8.23 20.00 -13.27
N GLY A 91 -9.12 19.92 -14.25
CA GLY A 91 -9.90 18.71 -14.50
C GLY A 91 -10.93 18.87 -15.58
N ILE A 92 -11.82 17.88 -15.66
CA ILE A 92 -12.95 17.85 -16.58
C ILE A 92 -14.24 18.08 -15.81
N VAL A 93 -15.12 18.86 -16.43
CA VAL A 93 -16.47 19.13 -15.96
C VAL A 93 -17.44 18.46 -16.92
N ILE A 94 -18.21 17.50 -16.40
CA ILE A 94 -19.28 16.84 -17.12
C ILE A 94 -20.62 17.50 -16.75
N PHE A 95 -21.33 17.99 -17.76
CA PHE A 95 -22.67 18.56 -17.57
C PHE A 95 -23.70 17.45 -17.26
N PRO A 96 -24.87 17.80 -16.70
CA PRO A 96 -25.87 16.81 -16.35
C PRO A 96 -26.23 15.90 -17.51
N THR A 97 -26.13 14.58 -17.30
CA THR A 97 -26.32 13.56 -18.33
C THR A 97 -26.87 12.26 -17.74
N LYS A 98 -27.64 11.52 -18.54
CA LYS A 98 -28.18 10.19 -18.18
C LYS A 98 -27.16 9.07 -18.39
N THR A 99 -26.14 9.30 -19.21
CA THR A 99 -25.22 8.25 -19.65
C THR A 99 -23.94 8.30 -18.86
N ASP A 100 -23.40 7.13 -18.54
CA ASP A 100 -22.03 7.02 -18.04
C ASP A 100 -21.04 7.58 -19.05
N THR A 101 -19.98 8.16 -18.53
CA THR A 101 -18.94 8.83 -19.29
C THR A 101 -17.63 8.07 -19.15
N LEU A 102 -16.92 7.90 -20.26
CA LEU A 102 -15.56 7.40 -20.32
C LEU A 102 -14.63 8.56 -20.64
N ILE A 103 -13.69 8.83 -19.73
CA ILE A 103 -12.61 9.80 -19.94
C ILE A 103 -11.32 9.00 -20.06
N LYS A 104 -10.63 9.13 -21.18
CA LYS A 104 -9.40 8.41 -21.48
C LYS A 104 -8.26 9.37 -21.78
N TYR A 105 -7.07 9.10 -21.29
CA TYR A 105 -5.85 9.84 -21.64
C TYR A 105 -4.61 9.03 -21.29
N ASP A 106 -3.47 9.44 -21.82
CA ASP A 106 -2.17 8.82 -21.56
C ASP A 106 -1.33 9.74 -20.68
N ILE A 107 -0.71 9.18 -19.64
CA ILE A 107 0.29 9.85 -18.81
C ILE A 107 1.68 9.36 -19.26
N PRO A 108 2.47 10.19 -19.95
CA PRO A 108 3.83 9.80 -20.30
C PRO A 108 4.72 9.74 -19.04
N SER A 109 5.54 8.70 -18.94
CA SER A 109 6.46 8.46 -17.82
C SER A 109 5.77 8.55 -16.44
N ALA A 110 4.58 7.95 -16.34
CA ALA A 110 3.79 7.86 -15.11
C ALA A 110 4.60 7.22 -13.98
N VAL A 111 5.29 6.13 -14.30
CA VAL A 111 6.30 5.52 -13.42
C VAL A 111 7.69 5.94 -13.86
N LYS A 112 8.60 6.11 -12.90
CA LYS A 112 9.98 6.51 -13.17
C LYS A 112 10.96 5.52 -12.57
N LEU A 113 11.94 5.09 -13.35
CA LEU A 113 13.02 4.23 -12.88
C LEU A 113 13.93 5.01 -11.91
N LYS A 114 13.99 4.57 -10.65
CA LYS A 114 14.82 5.11 -9.57
C LYS A 114 15.49 3.95 -8.85
N ASP A 115 16.82 3.99 -8.78
CA ASP A 115 17.62 2.96 -8.10
C ASP A 115 17.28 1.51 -8.53
N GLY A 116 16.95 1.30 -9.80
CA GLY A 116 16.58 -0.01 -10.36
C GLY A 116 15.11 -0.42 -10.20
N LEU A 117 14.29 0.39 -9.53
CA LEU A 117 12.84 0.16 -9.39
C LEU A 117 12.05 1.19 -10.19
N TRP A 118 11.00 0.74 -10.88
CA TRP A 118 9.97 1.64 -11.39
C TRP A 118 9.15 2.14 -10.21
N THR A 119 8.99 3.45 -10.07
CA THR A 119 8.31 4.07 -8.93
C THR A 119 7.20 5.02 -9.37
N TRP A 120 6.02 4.90 -8.75
CA TRP A 120 4.96 5.91 -8.73
C TRP A 120 4.61 6.27 -7.30
N ASP A 121 4.61 7.56 -6.97
CA ASP A 121 3.89 8.07 -5.79
C ASP A 121 2.51 8.56 -6.25
N TYR A 122 1.54 7.64 -6.27
CA TYR A 122 0.20 7.89 -6.79
C TYR A 122 -0.71 8.44 -5.70
N TYR A 123 -1.39 9.54 -6.01
CA TYR A 123 -2.39 10.15 -5.15
C TYR A 123 -3.60 10.55 -5.97
N TYR A 124 -4.70 9.83 -5.79
CA TYR A 124 -5.98 10.16 -6.38
C TYR A 124 -7.09 9.51 -5.55
N LEU A 125 -8.03 10.31 -5.08
CA LEU A 125 -9.00 9.90 -4.06
C LEU A 125 -10.14 9.00 -4.57
N ALA A 126 -10.14 8.62 -5.84
CA ALA A 126 -11.08 7.63 -6.37
C ALA A 126 -10.51 6.22 -6.30
N ASP A 127 -11.41 5.24 -6.24
CA ASP A 127 -11.04 3.83 -6.34
C ASP A 127 -10.40 3.57 -7.71
N SER A 128 -9.20 2.97 -7.67
CA SER A 128 -8.38 2.76 -8.87
C SER A 128 -7.95 1.30 -8.97
N ALA A 129 -8.17 0.71 -10.14
CA ALA A 129 -7.61 -0.58 -10.54
C ALA A 129 -6.30 -0.34 -11.31
N PHE A 130 -5.22 -0.94 -10.85
CA PHE A 130 -3.91 -0.89 -11.51
C PHE A 130 -3.65 -2.20 -12.25
N TYR A 131 -3.30 -2.10 -13.52
CA TYR A 131 -2.82 -3.22 -14.33
C TYR A 131 -1.33 -3.00 -14.61
N LEU A 132 -0.50 -3.91 -14.10
CA LEU A 132 0.94 -3.82 -14.24
C LEU A 132 1.39 -4.50 -15.54
N PRO A 133 2.60 -4.18 -16.04
CA PRO A 133 3.13 -4.87 -17.22
C PRO A 133 3.20 -6.38 -17.00
N GLU A 134 3.01 -7.18 -18.06
CA GLU A 134 2.79 -8.64 -17.94
C GLU A 134 3.94 -9.40 -17.25
N ASN A 135 5.15 -8.86 -17.37
CA ASN A 135 6.38 -9.41 -16.81
C ASN A 135 6.50 -9.16 -15.28
N VAL A 136 5.71 -8.23 -14.73
CA VAL A 136 5.69 -7.93 -13.30
C VAL A 136 4.87 -8.99 -12.57
N LYS A 137 5.52 -9.75 -11.70
CA LYS A 137 4.88 -10.74 -10.81
C LYS A 137 4.94 -10.35 -9.34
N LEU A 138 5.81 -9.40 -9.00
CA LEU A 138 6.08 -8.91 -7.66
C LEU A 138 6.15 -7.39 -7.72
N PHE A 139 5.52 -6.74 -6.75
CA PHE A 139 5.58 -5.30 -6.57
C PHE A 139 5.58 -4.95 -5.09
N TYR A 140 5.87 -3.70 -4.79
CA TYR A 140 5.81 -3.13 -3.46
C TYR A 140 4.70 -2.08 -3.43
N ALA A 141 3.79 -2.23 -2.48
CA ALA A 141 2.75 -1.25 -2.17
C ALA A 141 3.04 -0.67 -0.79
N ASN A 142 3.41 0.62 -0.74
CA ASN A 142 3.75 1.30 0.52
C ASN A 142 4.80 0.50 1.33
N ASN A 143 5.87 0.08 0.65
CA ASN A 143 6.96 -0.75 1.19
C ASN A 143 6.61 -2.20 1.56
N ASN A 144 5.39 -2.68 1.29
CA ASN A 144 5.03 -4.08 1.51
C ASN A 144 5.13 -4.87 0.20
N LEU A 145 5.80 -6.02 0.24
CA LEU A 145 5.86 -6.92 -0.91
C LEU A 145 4.50 -7.54 -1.17
N VAL A 146 4.06 -7.50 -2.42
CA VAL A 146 2.83 -8.12 -2.90
C VAL A 146 3.15 -9.03 -4.07
N GLN A 147 2.56 -10.22 -4.07
CA GLN A 147 2.67 -11.19 -5.17
C GLN A 147 1.37 -11.17 -5.98
N LEU A 148 1.47 -10.89 -7.27
CA LEU A 148 0.31 -10.88 -8.17
C LEU A 148 -0.23 -12.30 -8.43
N LYS A 149 0.63 -13.31 -8.36
CA LYS A 149 0.28 -14.70 -8.75
C LYS A 149 -0.22 -14.73 -10.20
N GLU A 150 -1.48 -15.10 -10.41
CA GLU A 150 -2.15 -15.17 -11.72
C GLU A 150 -2.90 -13.89 -12.07
N GLU A 151 -3.01 -12.95 -11.12
CA GLU A 151 -3.66 -11.66 -11.35
C GLU A 151 -2.80 -10.74 -12.22
N LYS A 152 -3.45 -9.83 -12.93
CA LYS A 152 -2.79 -8.83 -13.79
C LYS A 152 -2.58 -7.48 -13.10
N GLY A 153 -3.15 -7.32 -11.92
CA GLY A 153 -3.31 -6.03 -11.28
C GLY A 153 -3.74 -6.11 -9.83
N PHE A 154 -4.07 -4.95 -9.27
CA PHE A 154 -4.63 -4.81 -7.93
C PHE A 154 -5.59 -3.62 -7.86
N ASP A 155 -6.55 -3.71 -6.95
CA ASP A 155 -7.44 -2.60 -6.63
C ASP A 155 -6.88 -1.79 -5.47
N CYS A 156 -7.08 -0.47 -5.53
CA CYS A 156 -6.75 0.46 -4.46
C CYS A 156 -7.98 1.32 -4.14
N HIS A 157 -8.47 1.20 -2.91
CA HIS A 157 -9.62 1.98 -2.44
C HIS A 157 -9.14 3.28 -1.80
N GLY A 158 -9.68 4.43 -2.25
CA GLY A 158 -9.31 5.75 -1.74
C GLY A 158 -7.81 6.09 -1.88
N CYS A 159 -7.23 5.87 -3.06
CA CYS A 159 -5.79 5.65 -3.19
C CYS A 159 -4.87 6.79 -2.77
N GLN A 160 -3.95 6.43 -1.90
CA GLN A 160 -2.59 6.95 -1.86
C GLN A 160 -1.65 5.74 -1.80
N ILE A 161 -0.83 5.55 -2.83
CA ILE A 161 0.07 4.39 -2.91
C ILE A 161 1.42 4.79 -3.49
N LYS A 162 2.48 4.42 -2.77
CA LYS A 162 3.82 4.30 -3.33
C LYS A 162 3.95 2.93 -3.97
N LEU A 163 3.83 2.88 -5.29
CA LEU A 163 3.99 1.69 -6.11
C LEU A 163 5.45 1.57 -6.56
N GLU A 164 6.09 0.44 -6.28
CA GLU A 164 7.44 0.14 -6.75
C GLU A 164 7.54 -1.27 -7.32
N TYR A 165 8.24 -1.49 -8.44
CA TYR A 165 8.41 -2.84 -9.00
C TYR A 165 9.63 -2.96 -9.93
N GLU A 166 10.00 -4.21 -10.22
CA GLU A 166 10.96 -4.59 -11.27
C GLU A 166 10.21 -5.29 -12.41
N LEU A 167 10.54 -4.97 -13.66
CA LEU A 167 9.98 -5.68 -14.82
C LEU A 167 10.40 -7.16 -14.84
N LYS A 168 11.62 -7.44 -14.36
CA LYS A 168 12.21 -8.78 -14.34
C LYS A 168 13.03 -8.95 -13.06
N PRO A 169 12.39 -9.28 -11.92
CA PRO A 169 13.10 -9.52 -10.67
C PRO A 169 14.09 -10.67 -10.84
N THR A 170 15.32 -10.48 -10.40
CA THR A 170 16.36 -11.52 -10.45
C THR A 170 16.53 -12.17 -9.07
N PHE A 171 16.34 -13.47 -9.02
CA PHE A 171 16.56 -14.26 -7.80
C PHE A 171 17.99 -14.82 -7.78
N VAL A 172 18.69 -14.59 -6.68
CA VAL A 172 19.98 -15.20 -6.40
C VAL A 172 19.78 -16.38 -5.45
N THR A 173 20.14 -17.58 -5.90
CA THR A 173 20.03 -18.80 -5.10
C THR A 173 21.36 -19.12 -4.42
N GLN A 174 21.33 -19.25 -3.09
CA GLN A 174 22.45 -19.72 -2.28
C GLN A 174 22.12 -21.08 -1.68
N LYS A 175 23.02 -22.05 -1.88
CA LYS A 175 22.89 -23.39 -1.28
C LYS A 175 23.51 -23.42 0.11
N ILE A 176 22.74 -23.85 1.08
CA ILE A 176 23.18 -24.07 2.47
C ILE A 176 23.13 -25.56 2.77
N LYS A 177 24.25 -26.13 3.21
CA LYS A 177 24.31 -27.52 3.67
C LYS A 177 24.03 -27.59 5.17
N TRP A 178 23.16 -28.51 5.57
CA TRP A 178 22.92 -28.85 6.96
C TRP A 178 22.75 -30.37 7.06
N GLU A 179 23.63 -31.01 7.83
CA GLU A 179 23.79 -32.47 7.87
C GLU A 179 23.95 -33.02 6.44
N ASP A 180 23.18 -34.05 6.08
CA ASP A 180 23.19 -34.67 4.75
C ASP A 180 22.21 -33.99 3.78
N LYS A 181 21.59 -32.87 4.18
CA LYS A 181 20.62 -32.12 3.37
C LYS A 181 21.21 -30.82 2.82
N SER A 182 20.67 -30.39 1.68
CA SER A 182 20.97 -29.10 1.07
C SER A 182 19.68 -28.31 0.91
N PHE A 183 19.72 -27.05 1.34
CA PHE A 183 18.60 -26.12 1.28
C PHE A 183 18.95 -24.98 0.34
N ASP A 184 18.04 -24.66 -0.56
CA ASP A 184 18.17 -23.54 -1.48
C ASP A 184 17.47 -22.33 -0.86
N ILE A 185 18.24 -21.29 -0.53
CA ILE A 185 17.70 -19.99 -0.13
C ILE A 185 17.75 -19.07 -1.33
N GLN A 186 16.60 -18.53 -1.72
CA GLN A 186 16.52 -17.53 -2.79
C GLN A 186 16.45 -16.14 -2.19
N THR A 187 17.15 -15.19 -2.79
CA THR A 187 17.05 -13.78 -2.43
C THR A 187 16.63 -12.97 -3.64
N LEU A 188 15.64 -12.09 -3.44
CA LEU A 188 15.31 -10.99 -4.34
C LEU A 188 15.77 -9.68 -3.71
N THR A 189 16.71 -9.01 -4.37
CA THR A 189 17.19 -7.69 -3.98
C THR A 189 18.02 -7.05 -5.09
N LEU A 190 18.09 -5.72 -5.10
CA LEU A 190 18.90 -4.93 -6.03
C LEU A 190 20.30 -4.60 -5.48
N ILE A 191 20.65 -5.09 -4.30
CA ILE A 191 21.99 -4.89 -3.73
C ILE A 191 22.81 -6.17 -3.79
N ASP A 192 24.12 -5.99 -3.94
CA ASP A 192 25.07 -7.06 -3.69
C ASP A 192 25.01 -7.46 -2.21
N MET A 193 24.59 -8.70 -1.96
CA MET A 193 24.63 -9.29 -0.64
C MET A 193 25.81 -10.25 -0.52
N GLN A 194 26.42 -10.22 0.65
CA GLN A 194 27.40 -11.22 1.02
C GLN A 194 26.74 -12.60 1.20
N LYS A 195 27.58 -13.63 1.26
CA LYS A 195 27.14 -15.02 1.48
C LYS A 195 26.39 -15.15 2.80
N ILE A 196 25.22 -15.78 2.76
CA ILE A 196 24.41 -16.08 3.94
C ILE A 196 25.13 -17.15 4.77
N LYS A 197 25.31 -16.88 6.06
CA LYS A 197 25.92 -17.78 7.04
C LYS A 197 24.84 -18.41 7.90
N LEU A 198 24.85 -19.74 8.00
CA LEU A 198 23.98 -20.50 8.89
C LEU A 198 24.70 -20.77 10.21
N ASP A 199 24.05 -20.43 11.31
CA ASP A 199 24.38 -20.91 12.66
C ASP A 199 23.28 -21.89 13.10
N GLN A 200 23.63 -23.17 13.05
CA GLN A 200 22.73 -24.28 13.35
C GLN A 200 22.33 -24.31 14.83
N GLY A 201 23.28 -24.06 15.73
CA GLY A 201 23.03 -24.13 17.18
C GLY A 201 21.98 -23.12 17.62
N ASN A 202 21.99 -21.94 16.99
CA ASN A 202 21.04 -20.86 17.27
C ASN A 202 19.84 -20.80 16.30
N LYS A 203 19.72 -21.76 15.37
CA LYS A 203 18.71 -21.75 14.29
C LYS A 203 18.61 -20.37 13.63
N SER A 204 19.74 -19.83 13.21
CA SER A 204 19.81 -18.47 12.70
C SER A 204 20.60 -18.34 11.40
N LEU A 205 20.19 -17.39 10.57
CA LEU A 205 20.93 -16.95 9.39
C LEU A 205 21.48 -15.55 9.64
N SER A 206 22.65 -15.27 9.08
CA SER A 206 23.22 -13.91 9.09
C SER A 206 23.85 -13.53 7.77
N PHE A 207 23.75 -12.26 7.42
CA PHE A 207 24.38 -11.66 6.26
C PHE A 207 24.54 -10.15 6.46
N ASP A 208 25.47 -9.55 5.71
CA ASP A 208 25.74 -8.12 5.79
C ASP A 208 25.03 -7.35 4.67
N VAL A 209 24.48 -6.20 5.04
CA VAL A 209 23.80 -5.25 4.17
C VAL A 209 24.66 -4.01 4.00
N THR A 210 25.01 -3.70 2.77
CA THR A 210 25.97 -2.63 2.41
C THR A 210 25.29 -1.29 2.13
N GLN A 211 23.96 -1.26 1.97
CA GLN A 211 23.19 -0.06 1.65
C GLN A 211 21.88 0.01 2.45
N PRO A 212 21.52 1.18 2.99
CA PRO A 212 20.24 1.38 3.69
C PRO A 212 19.06 1.51 2.73
N ASN A 213 17.85 1.28 3.26
CA ASN A 213 16.56 1.52 2.62
C ASN A 213 16.39 0.77 1.28
N LYS A 214 16.91 -0.45 1.21
CA LYS A 214 16.76 -1.33 0.05
C LYS A 214 15.88 -2.52 0.40
N HIS A 215 15.02 -2.90 -0.54
CA HIS A 215 14.17 -4.07 -0.41
C HIS A 215 15.02 -5.34 -0.43
N ILE A 216 14.82 -6.18 0.59
CA ILE A 216 15.43 -7.50 0.66
C ILE A 216 14.32 -8.50 0.96
N THR A 217 14.16 -9.47 0.06
CA THR A 217 13.23 -10.57 0.25
C THR A 217 13.99 -11.88 0.22
N LEU A 218 13.86 -12.69 1.26
CA LEU A 218 14.39 -14.04 1.33
C LEU A 218 13.26 -15.06 1.21
N ILE A 219 13.50 -16.14 0.47
CA ILE A 219 12.64 -17.32 0.43
C ILE A 219 13.41 -18.42 1.15
N ILE A 220 12.96 -18.76 2.36
CA ILE A 220 13.67 -19.65 3.28
C ILE A 220 12.82 -20.91 3.48
N PRO A 221 13.34 -22.12 3.19
CA PRO A 221 12.64 -23.35 3.54
C PRO A 221 12.39 -23.40 5.05
N LYS A 222 11.13 -23.55 5.47
CA LYS A 222 10.77 -23.50 6.90
C LYS A 222 11.48 -24.56 7.74
N GLU A 223 11.78 -25.72 7.16
CA GLU A 223 12.54 -26.78 7.82
C GLU A 223 13.90 -26.28 8.36
N LEU A 224 14.51 -25.28 7.71
CA LEU A 224 15.86 -24.82 8.05
C LEU A 224 15.94 -24.13 9.41
N LEU A 225 14.97 -23.28 9.74
CA LEU A 225 14.98 -22.45 10.96
C LEU A 225 13.73 -22.63 11.84
N GLY A 226 12.66 -23.24 11.31
CA GLY A 226 11.31 -23.13 11.84
C GLY A 226 10.58 -21.89 11.32
N ASN A 227 9.54 -21.45 12.02
CA ASN A 227 8.79 -20.20 11.85
C ASN A 227 7.94 -20.00 13.13
N PRO A 228 7.67 -18.77 13.61
CA PRO A 228 7.98 -17.46 13.04
C PRO A 228 9.45 -17.04 13.17
N TYR A 229 9.80 -15.93 12.52
CA TYR A 229 11.16 -15.37 12.58
C TYR A 229 11.23 -14.09 13.39
N ASP A 230 12.30 -13.89 14.13
CA ASP A 230 12.72 -12.56 14.54
C ASP A 230 13.87 -12.09 13.66
N VAL A 231 13.84 -10.81 13.28
CA VAL A 231 14.89 -10.21 12.45
C VAL A 231 15.53 -9.06 13.20
N TYR A 232 16.86 -9.10 13.28
CA TYR A 232 17.67 -8.12 13.96
C TYR A 232 18.62 -7.43 12.98
N LEU A 233 18.81 -6.12 13.12
CA LEU A 233 19.84 -5.33 12.45
C LEU A 233 20.79 -4.78 13.52
N ASN A 234 22.07 -5.19 13.47
CA ASN A 234 23.07 -4.82 14.48
C ASN A 234 22.60 -5.11 15.92
N GLY A 235 21.89 -6.22 16.10
CA GLY A 235 21.34 -6.64 17.40
C GLY A 235 19.98 -6.04 17.78
N ASN A 236 19.46 -5.06 17.03
CA ASN A 236 18.16 -4.45 17.30
C ASN A 236 17.05 -5.08 16.46
N LEU A 237 15.92 -5.43 17.08
CA LEU A 237 14.76 -5.98 16.37
C LEU A 237 14.22 -4.98 15.33
N ILE A 238 13.92 -5.46 14.11
CA ILE A 238 13.37 -4.64 13.03
C ILE A 238 12.02 -5.18 12.54
N LYS A 239 11.25 -4.31 11.87
CA LYS A 239 10.02 -4.71 11.20
C LYS A 239 10.32 -5.64 10.04
N LYS A 240 9.41 -6.59 9.84
CA LYS A 240 9.42 -7.57 8.77
C LYS A 240 8.00 -7.81 8.28
N GLN A 241 7.90 -8.29 7.07
CA GLN A 241 6.69 -8.91 6.55
C GLN A 241 7.02 -10.38 6.27
N GLU A 242 6.18 -11.29 6.74
CA GLU A 242 6.36 -12.72 6.53
C GLU A 242 5.09 -13.37 5.97
N HIS A 243 5.25 -14.33 5.07
CA HIS A 243 4.18 -15.17 4.55
C HIS A 243 4.71 -16.56 4.23
N ILE A 244 3.90 -17.59 4.46
CA ILE A 244 4.25 -18.98 4.13
C ILE A 244 3.57 -19.35 2.82
N ASP A 245 4.36 -19.83 1.85
CA ASP A 245 3.83 -20.30 0.57
C ASP A 245 3.32 -21.75 0.65
N VAL A 246 2.71 -22.21 -0.46
CA VAL A 246 2.11 -23.56 -0.57
C VAL A 246 3.16 -24.68 -0.40
N LYS A 247 4.44 -24.39 -0.63
CA LYS A 247 5.56 -25.33 -0.50
C LYS A 247 6.24 -25.26 0.87
N ASP A 248 5.61 -24.59 1.84
CA ASP A 248 6.13 -24.36 3.19
C ASP A 248 7.48 -23.60 3.20
N ASN A 249 7.72 -22.76 2.18
CA ASN A 249 8.78 -21.76 2.25
C ASN A 249 8.24 -20.47 2.88
N VAL A 250 9.07 -19.85 3.70
CA VAL A 250 8.79 -18.55 4.30
C VAL A 250 9.36 -17.46 3.40
N TRP A 251 8.48 -16.61 2.89
CA TRP A 251 8.83 -15.34 2.25
C TRP A 251 9.01 -14.28 3.33
N LEU A 252 10.24 -13.87 3.56
CA LEU A 252 10.61 -12.87 4.54
C LEU A 252 11.06 -11.59 3.83
N HIS A 253 10.26 -10.53 3.94
CA HIS A 253 10.58 -9.22 3.39
C HIS A 253 10.99 -8.23 4.49
N ILE A 254 12.11 -7.53 4.27
CA ILE A 254 12.66 -6.52 5.18
C ILE A 254 13.22 -5.32 4.41
N ILE A 255 13.28 -4.18 5.10
CA ILE A 255 13.91 -2.95 4.61
C ILE A 255 14.82 -2.41 5.73
N PRO A 256 16.12 -2.76 5.72
CA PRO A 256 17.08 -2.27 6.70
C PRO A 256 17.27 -0.76 6.56
N ASN A 257 17.13 0.00 7.65
CA ASN A 257 17.26 1.47 7.62
C ASN A 257 18.72 1.97 7.65
N GLN A 258 19.68 1.08 7.92
CA GLN A 258 21.11 1.38 7.99
C GLN A 258 21.94 0.18 7.52
N LYS A 259 23.24 0.38 7.31
CA LYS A 259 24.20 -0.68 7.01
C LYS A 259 24.47 -1.55 8.25
N GLY A 260 24.87 -2.79 8.03
CA GLY A 260 25.32 -3.68 9.09
C GLY A 260 24.87 -5.12 8.91
N THR A 261 24.87 -5.87 9.99
CA THR A 261 24.59 -7.30 9.97
C THR A 261 23.12 -7.57 10.27
N ILE A 262 22.46 -8.25 9.36
CA ILE A 262 21.14 -8.84 9.56
C ILE A 262 21.31 -10.21 10.20
N ARG A 263 20.50 -10.49 11.22
CA ARG A 263 20.38 -11.81 11.83
C ARG A 263 18.90 -12.21 11.87
N ILE A 264 18.57 -13.32 11.23
CA ILE A 264 17.24 -13.92 11.20
C ILE A 264 17.27 -15.12 12.13
N GLN A 265 16.38 -15.18 13.11
CA GLN A 265 16.33 -16.26 14.10
C GLN A 265 14.97 -16.93 14.09
N GLY A 266 14.96 -18.25 13.96
CA GLY A 266 13.76 -19.05 14.20
C GLY A 266 13.38 -19.03 15.67
N VAL A 267 12.13 -18.65 15.97
CA VAL A 267 11.60 -18.68 17.33
C VAL A 267 10.48 -19.70 17.43
N THR A 268 10.40 -20.38 18.57
CA THR A 268 9.25 -21.22 18.90
C THR A 268 8.26 -20.39 19.68
N VAL A 269 7.13 -20.05 19.07
CA VAL A 269 5.97 -19.60 19.84
C VAL A 269 5.38 -20.83 20.52
N VAL A 270 5.64 -20.96 21.82
CA VAL A 270 4.78 -21.80 22.67
C VAL A 270 3.46 -21.05 22.71
N PRO A 271 2.35 -21.60 22.21
CA PRO A 271 1.07 -20.95 22.39
C PRO A 271 0.89 -20.74 23.89
N GLU A 272 0.70 -19.50 24.32
CA GLU A 272 0.22 -19.22 25.65
C GLU A 272 -1.23 -19.71 25.72
N PHE A 273 -1.42 -21.03 25.74
CA PHE A 273 -2.58 -21.58 26.40
C PHE A 273 -2.38 -21.24 27.87
N PRO A 274 -3.25 -20.44 28.49
CA PRO A 274 -3.22 -20.29 29.92
C PRO A 274 -3.78 -21.60 30.50
N LEU A 275 -3.02 -22.69 30.40
CA LEU A 275 -3.31 -23.95 31.09
C LEU A 275 -3.55 -23.66 32.58
N ALA A 276 -2.82 -22.68 33.13
CA ALA A 276 -3.05 -22.14 34.45
C ALA A 276 -4.45 -21.53 34.64
N SER A 277 -4.98 -20.74 33.69
CA SER A 277 -6.33 -20.16 33.85
C SER A 277 -7.42 -21.21 33.68
N VAL A 278 -7.24 -22.19 32.78
CA VAL A 278 -8.15 -23.35 32.67
C VAL A 278 -8.15 -24.18 33.96
N LEU A 279 -6.98 -24.41 34.56
CA LEU A 279 -6.84 -25.08 35.86
C LEU A 279 -7.48 -24.29 37.01
N VAL A 280 -7.27 -22.97 37.05
CA VAL A 280 -7.85 -22.09 38.07
C VAL A 280 -9.37 -22.03 37.94
N LEU A 281 -9.90 -21.91 36.72
CA LEU A 281 -11.35 -21.90 36.45
C LEU A 281 -12.00 -23.25 36.79
N SER A 282 -11.36 -24.36 36.43
CA SER A 282 -11.87 -25.70 36.77
C SER A 282 -11.82 -25.98 38.28
N ALA A 283 -10.73 -25.62 38.97
CA ALA A 283 -10.62 -25.76 40.41
C ALA A 283 -11.64 -24.87 41.16
N SER A 284 -11.87 -23.64 40.69
CA SER A 284 -12.87 -22.74 41.30
C SER A 284 -14.29 -23.24 41.06
N MET A 285 -14.61 -23.78 39.88
CA MET A 285 -15.92 -24.37 39.59
C MET A 285 -16.23 -25.59 40.50
N ILE A 286 -15.25 -26.46 40.71
CA ILE A 286 -15.36 -27.61 41.64
C ILE A 286 -15.58 -27.12 43.07
N THR A 287 -14.84 -26.08 43.48
CA THR A 287 -14.93 -25.50 44.83
C THR A 287 -16.33 -24.91 45.08
N VAL A 288 -16.87 -24.15 44.10
CA VAL A 288 -18.23 -23.58 44.18
C VAL A 288 -19.29 -24.68 44.23
N LEU A 289 -19.17 -25.73 43.42
CA LEU A 289 -20.07 -26.89 43.47
C LEU A 289 -20.01 -27.62 44.80
N TYR A 290 -18.82 -27.75 45.40
CA TYR A 290 -18.64 -28.37 46.70
C TYR A 290 -19.27 -27.55 47.84
N LEU A 291 -19.03 -26.23 47.85
CA LEU A 291 -19.57 -25.32 48.86
C LEU A 291 -21.10 -25.21 48.80
N THR A 292 -21.68 -25.14 47.59
CA THR A 292 -23.15 -25.08 47.43
C THR A 292 -23.81 -26.37 47.90
N ARG A 293 -23.20 -27.53 47.67
CA ARG A 293 -23.69 -28.84 48.13
C ARG A 293 -23.59 -29.03 49.65
N LEU A 294 -22.61 -28.39 50.31
CA LEU A 294 -22.51 -28.37 51.77
C LEU A 294 -23.55 -27.45 52.43
N SER A 295 -23.93 -26.34 51.79
CA SER A 295 -24.94 -25.41 52.35
C SER A 295 -26.38 -25.95 52.33
N HIS A 296 -26.64 -27.01 51.54
CA HIS A 296 -27.94 -27.66 51.41
C HIS A 296 -28.08 -28.97 52.20
N ARG A 297 -27.13 -29.27 53.10
CA ARG A 297 -27.21 -30.34 54.10
C ARG A 297 -27.30 -29.74 55.50
#